data_AF-A0A536CE70-F1
#
_entry.id   AF-A0A536CE70-F1
#
_cell.length_a   1.000
_cell.length_b   1.000
_cell.length_c   1.000
_cell.angle_alpha   90.00
_cell.angle_beta   90.00
_cell.angle_gamma   90.00
#
_symmetry.space_group_name_H-M   'P 1'
#
loop_
_entity.id
_entity.type
_entity.pdbx_description
1 polymer ?
#
loop_
_entity_poly.entity_id
_entity_poly.type
_entity_poly.pdbx_seq_one_letter_code
_entity_poly.pdbx_strand_id
1 'polypeptide(L)'
;MGCYVLGFQEIDQTQVAVVGGKGANLGELSRIEGLRVPAGFCVTTYAFQRIMAQAPSIDDRLDRLSSLKSDDREAIRALSAEIRQTIEGIAIPDNLAAAITRPLARLGEQAAYAVRSSATAEDLPTVSFAGQQDTYLNVVGPAAILQHVSR
;
A
#
# COMPACT_ATOMS: atom_id res chain seq x y z
N MET A 1 -17.88 7.02 4.75
CA MET A 1 -16.80 6.33 5.50
C MET A 1 -16.20 5.30 4.56
N GLY A 2 -14.97 5.49 4.07
CA GLY A 2 -14.36 4.57 3.10
C GLY A 2 -13.95 3.24 3.74
N CYS A 3 -14.00 2.14 2.99
CA CYS A 3 -13.55 0.83 3.47
C CYS A 3 -12.01 0.76 3.45
N TYR A 4 -11.38 0.30 4.52
CA TYR A 4 -9.91 0.19 4.62
C TYR A 4 -9.33 -1.01 3.88
N VAL A 5 -10.15 -2.03 3.62
CA VAL A 5 -9.74 -3.26 2.97
C VAL A 5 -10.81 -3.70 1.98
N LEU A 6 -10.39 -4.14 0.80
CA LEU A 6 -11.27 -4.72 -0.22
C LEU A 6 -10.71 -6.05 -0.70
N GLY A 7 -11.52 -7.11 -0.69
CA GLY A 7 -11.15 -8.38 -1.33
C GLY A 7 -11.12 -8.23 -2.85
N PHE A 8 -10.35 -9.08 -3.55
CA PHE A 8 -10.27 -8.99 -5.02
C PHE A 8 -11.63 -9.14 -5.71
N GLN A 9 -12.54 -9.93 -5.14
CA GLN A 9 -13.91 -10.11 -5.66
C GLN A 9 -14.79 -8.85 -5.52
N GLU A 10 -14.39 -7.91 -4.68
CA GLU A 10 -15.10 -6.64 -4.44
C GLU A 10 -14.53 -5.49 -5.28
N ILE A 11 -13.42 -5.72 -5.99
CA ILE A 11 -12.68 -4.71 -6.74
C ILE A 11 -13.06 -4.75 -8.23
N ASP A 12 -13.24 -3.59 -8.83
CA ASP A 12 -13.33 -3.40 -10.28
C ASP A 12 -12.39 -2.29 -10.78
N GLN A 13 -12.24 -2.18 -12.11
CA GLN A 13 -11.40 -1.17 -12.78
C GLN A 13 -11.75 0.29 -12.47
N THR A 14 -12.93 0.61 -11.93
CA THR A 14 -13.28 1.97 -11.54
C THR A 14 -12.61 2.40 -10.23
N GLN A 15 -12.06 1.44 -9.49
CA GLN A 15 -11.49 1.66 -8.16
C GLN A 15 -9.97 1.83 -8.15
N VAL A 16 -9.33 2.12 -9.29
CA VAL A 16 -7.88 2.37 -9.40
C VAL A 16 -7.39 3.44 -8.41
N ALA A 17 -8.17 4.50 -8.19
CA ALA A 17 -7.83 5.54 -7.21
C ALA A 17 -7.84 5.05 -5.74
N VAL A 18 -8.48 3.92 -5.47
CA VAL A 18 -8.66 3.34 -4.13
C VAL A 18 -7.67 2.20 -3.87
N VAL A 19 -7.38 1.37 -4.86
CA VAL A 19 -6.54 0.15 -4.70
C VAL A 19 -5.28 0.13 -5.57
N GLY A 20 -5.06 1.18 -6.36
CA GLY A 20 -3.97 1.24 -7.33
C GLY A 20 -4.18 0.34 -8.55
N GLY A 21 -3.29 0.51 -9.53
CA GLY A 21 -3.36 -0.19 -10.81
C GLY A 21 -3.29 -1.71 -10.69
N LYS A 22 -2.28 -2.22 -9.96
CA LYS A 22 -2.11 -3.68 -9.75
C LYS A 22 -3.30 -4.29 -9.00
N GLY A 23 -3.82 -3.59 -7.99
CA GLY A 23 -4.98 -4.03 -7.22
C GLY A 23 -6.24 -4.13 -8.07
N ALA A 24 -6.50 -3.13 -8.91
CA ALA A 24 -7.62 -3.12 -9.85
C ALA A 24 -7.51 -4.26 -10.87
N ASN A 25 -6.32 -4.44 -11.47
CA ASN A 25 -6.07 -5.52 -12.43
C ASN A 25 -6.22 -6.91 -11.79
N LEU A 26 -5.78 -7.11 -10.55
CA LEU A 26 -6.00 -8.36 -9.82
C LEU A 26 -7.49 -8.61 -9.52
N GLY A 27 -8.25 -7.55 -9.22
CA GLY A 27 -9.70 -7.61 -9.08
C GLY A 27 -10.38 -8.12 -10.35
N GLU A 28 -10.06 -7.52 -11.50
CA GLU A 28 -10.58 -7.95 -12.80
C GLU A 28 -10.22 -9.40 -13.13
N LEU A 29 -8.93 -9.76 -13.00
CA LEU A 29 -8.46 -11.12 -13.27
C LEU A 29 -9.13 -12.16 -12.37
N SER A 30 -9.46 -11.80 -11.12
CA SER A 30 -10.11 -12.71 -10.16
C SER A 30 -11.55 -13.09 -10.54
N ARG A 31 -12.19 -12.31 -11.43
CA ARG A 31 -13.57 -12.52 -11.90
C ARG A 31 -13.65 -13.33 -13.19
N ILE A 32 -12.53 -13.50 -13.91
CA ILE A 32 -12.51 -14.22 -15.18
C ILE A 32 -12.61 -15.73 -14.92
N GLU A 33 -13.65 -16.35 -15.45
CA GLU A 33 -13.83 -17.80 -15.37
C GLU A 33 -12.65 -18.53 -16.03
N GLY A 34 -12.17 -19.59 -15.38
CA GLY A 34 -11.06 -20.41 -15.86
C GLY A 34 -9.66 -19.87 -15.51
N LEU A 35 -9.53 -18.63 -15.02
CA LEU A 35 -8.27 -18.11 -14.48
C LEU A 35 -8.17 -18.37 -12.96
N ARG A 36 -7.00 -18.83 -12.52
CA ARG A 36 -6.70 -19.07 -11.10
C ARG A 36 -5.86 -17.92 -10.55
N VAL A 37 -6.54 -16.97 -9.92
CA VAL A 37 -5.88 -15.89 -9.15
C VAL A 37 -5.87 -16.28 -7.67
N PRO A 38 -4.71 -16.21 -6.97
CA PRO A 38 -4.66 -16.43 -5.54
C PRO A 38 -5.60 -15.48 -4.79
N ALA A 39 -6.32 -16.00 -3.80
CA ALA A 39 -7.19 -15.17 -2.97
C ALA A 39 -6.37 -14.12 -2.20
N GLY A 40 -6.90 -12.92 -2.09
CA GLY A 40 -6.21 -11.80 -1.48
C GLY A 40 -7.10 -10.57 -1.35
N PHE A 41 -6.51 -9.49 -0.87
CA PHE A 41 -7.19 -8.23 -0.63
C PHE A 41 -6.22 -7.06 -0.80
N CYS A 42 -6.77 -5.87 -1.03
CA CYS A 42 -6.03 -4.62 -1.08
C CYS A 42 -6.28 -3.83 0.21
N VAL A 43 -5.21 -3.29 0.79
CA VAL A 43 -5.28 -2.20 1.77
C VAL A 43 -5.49 -0.91 0.97
N THR A 44 -6.58 -0.21 1.23
CA THR A 44 -7.01 0.91 0.37
C THR A 44 -6.25 2.19 0.68
N THR A 45 -6.28 3.15 -0.24
CA THR A 45 -5.72 4.50 -0.02
C THR A 45 -6.36 5.22 1.16
N TYR A 46 -7.59 4.86 1.57
CA TYR A 46 -8.21 5.38 2.80
C TYR A 46 -7.44 4.97 4.06
N ALA A 47 -6.85 3.76 4.09
CA ALA A 47 -6.00 3.33 5.19
C ALA A 47 -4.72 4.17 5.26
N PHE A 48 -4.09 4.39 4.10
CA PHE A 48 -2.92 5.27 3.99
C PHE A 48 -3.24 6.69 4.46
N GLN A 49 -4.31 7.31 3.97
CA GLN A 49 -4.76 8.63 4.41
C GLN A 49 -5.01 8.70 5.92
N ARG A 50 -5.60 7.64 6.50
CA ARG A 50 -5.85 7.58 7.95
C ARG A 50 -4.56 7.51 8.76
N ILE A 51 -3.56 6.75 8.31
CA ILE A 51 -2.25 6.67 8.95
C ILE A 51 -1.55 8.03 8.84
N MET A 52 -1.53 8.62 7.64
CA MET A 52 -0.86 9.88 7.35
C MET A 52 -1.43 11.07 8.12
N ALA A 53 -2.73 11.06 8.43
CA ALA A 53 -3.36 12.07 9.28
C ALA A 53 -2.75 12.15 10.70
N GLN A 54 -1.98 11.15 11.14
CA GLN A 54 -1.27 11.15 12.43
C GLN A 54 0.10 11.86 12.35
N ALA A 55 0.57 12.21 11.17
CA ALA A 55 1.88 12.83 10.94
C ALA A 55 1.78 14.07 10.04
N PRO A 56 1.09 15.14 10.50
CA PRO A 56 0.93 16.37 9.72
C PRO A 56 2.26 17.03 9.35
N SER A 57 3.32 16.79 10.14
CA SER A 57 4.68 17.27 9.85
C SER A 57 5.28 16.69 8.56
N ILE A 58 4.67 15.66 7.96
CA ILE A 58 5.14 15.11 6.68
C ILE A 58 4.82 16.08 5.54
N ASP A 59 3.72 16.83 5.60
CA ASP A 59 3.33 17.75 4.52
C ASP A 59 4.41 18.82 4.31
N ASP A 60 4.88 19.48 5.38
CA ASP A 60 5.98 20.44 5.31
C ASP A 60 7.28 19.85 4.73
N ARG A 61 7.55 18.56 4.99
CA ARG A 61 8.73 17.87 4.46
C ARG A 61 8.57 17.52 3.00
N LEU A 62 7.37 17.15 2.56
CA LEU A 62 7.05 16.92 1.16
C LEU A 62 7.15 18.24 0.37
N ASP A 63 6.68 19.35 0.94
CA ASP A 63 6.82 20.68 0.35
C ASP A 63 8.29 21.06 0.19
N ARG A 64 9.11 20.84 1.22
CA ARG A 64 10.57 21.04 1.12
C ARG A 64 11.19 20.13 0.06
N LEU A 65 10.80 18.86 -0.02
CA LEU A 65 11.31 17.92 -1.02
C LEU A 65 10.96 18.37 -2.44
N SER A 66 9.74 18.90 -2.64
CA SER A 66 9.26 19.41 -3.92
C SER A 66 10.05 20.63 -4.43
N SER A 67 10.70 21.37 -3.52
CA SER A 67 11.51 22.55 -3.84
C SER A 67 12.96 22.23 -4.23
N LEU A 68 13.43 21.01 -3.95
CA LEU A 68 14.79 20.58 -4.27
C LEU A 68 14.94 20.25 -5.75
N LYS A 69 16.14 20.47 -6.30
CA LYS A 69 16.47 20.09 -7.68
C LYS A 69 17.04 18.68 -7.72
N SER A 70 16.95 18.03 -8.88
CA SER A 70 17.38 16.64 -9.07
C SER A 70 18.89 16.41 -8.89
N ASP A 71 19.70 17.46 -8.94
CA ASP A 71 21.14 17.46 -8.66
C ASP A 71 21.47 17.59 -7.17
N ASP A 72 20.51 17.99 -6.31
CA ASP A 72 20.66 18.11 -4.85
C ASP A 72 20.61 16.73 -4.14
N ARG A 73 21.39 15.75 -4.63
CA ARG A 73 21.30 14.34 -4.24
C ARG A 73 21.46 14.09 -2.74
N GLU A 74 22.35 14.81 -2.07
CA GLU A 74 22.56 14.67 -0.63
C GLU A 74 21.35 15.17 0.17
N ALA A 75 20.80 16.34 -0.21
CA ALA A 75 19.61 16.89 0.42
C ALA A 75 18.38 16.01 0.19
N ILE A 76 18.19 15.51 -1.04
CA ILE A 76 17.14 14.54 -1.37
C ILE A 76 17.28 13.29 -0.50
N ARG A 77 18.49 12.73 -0.39
CA ARG A 77 18.73 11.52 0.41
C ARG A 77 18.41 11.75 1.89
N ALA A 78 18.90 12.84 2.47
CA ALA A 78 18.68 13.17 3.88
C ALA A 78 17.18 13.36 4.17
N LEU A 79 16.50 14.20 3.38
CA LEU A 79 15.08 14.48 3.58
C LEU A 79 14.20 13.26 3.32
N SER A 80 14.53 12.44 2.32
CA SER A 80 13.82 11.19 2.05
C SER A 80 13.97 10.18 3.20
N ALA A 81 15.17 10.11 3.82
CA ALA A 81 15.39 9.27 5.00
C ALA A 81 14.57 9.74 6.20
N GLU A 82 14.49 11.05 6.44
CA GLU A 82 13.65 11.62 7.50
C GLU A 82 12.15 11.34 7.29
N ILE A 83 11.67 11.48 6.05
CA ILE A 83 10.27 11.16 5.69
C ILE A 83 10.00 9.68 5.94
N ARG A 84 10.86 8.79 5.43
CA ARG A 84 10.74 7.34 5.62
C ARG A 84 10.72 6.96 7.10
N GLN A 85 11.68 7.45 7.89
CA GLN A 85 11.76 7.18 9.32
C GLN A 85 10.49 7.63 10.05
N THR A 86 9.90 8.73 9.61
CA THR A 86 8.66 9.24 10.22
C THR A 86 7.48 8.35 9.89
N ILE A 87 7.32 7.94 8.62
CA ILE A 87 6.25 7.02 8.20
C ILE A 87 6.38 5.68 8.93
N GLU A 88 7.57 5.09 8.95
CA GLU A 88 7.86 3.82 9.63
C GLU A 88 7.66 3.90 11.15
N GLY A 89 7.74 5.10 11.73
CA GLY A 89 7.49 5.36 13.15
C GLY A 89 6.02 5.55 13.53
N ILE A 90 5.10 5.66 12.56
CA ILE A 90 3.66 5.82 12.86
C ILE A 90 3.06 4.47 13.23
N ALA A 91 2.47 4.40 14.43
CA ALA A 91 1.69 3.23 14.81
C ALA A 91 0.41 3.11 13.94
N ILE A 92 0.18 1.92 13.40
CA ILE A 92 -1.08 1.59 12.71
C ILE A 92 -2.19 1.56 13.78
N PRO A 93 -3.24 2.39 13.67
CA PRO A 93 -4.32 2.40 14.67
C PRO A 93 -5.01 1.04 14.80
N ASP A 94 -5.41 0.67 16.02
CA ASP A 94 -5.98 -0.67 16.32
C ASP A 94 -7.16 -1.04 15.42
N ASN A 95 -8.03 -0.06 15.12
CA ASN A 95 -9.18 -0.29 14.23
C ASN A 95 -8.75 -0.62 12.79
N LEU A 96 -7.65 -0.02 12.32
CA LEU A 96 -7.09 -0.29 11.00
C LEU A 96 -6.31 -1.61 11.00
N ALA A 97 -5.52 -1.88 12.04
CA ALA A 97 -4.84 -3.16 12.22
C ALA A 97 -5.85 -4.33 12.23
N ALA A 98 -6.96 -4.18 12.96
CA ALA A 98 -8.05 -5.15 12.97
C ALA A 98 -8.72 -5.30 11.59
N ALA A 99 -8.88 -4.21 10.83
CA ALA A 99 -9.43 -4.27 9.47
C ALA A 99 -8.51 -5.04 8.52
N ILE A 100 -7.19 -4.80 8.58
CA ILE A 100 -6.16 -5.46 7.73
C ILE A 100 -6.02 -6.94 8.07
N THR A 101 -6.12 -7.30 9.35
CA THR A 101 -5.88 -8.67 9.82
C THR A 101 -7.13 -9.56 9.77
N ARG A 102 -8.33 -8.98 9.79
CA ARG A 102 -9.60 -9.73 9.72
C ARG A 102 -9.71 -10.68 8.51
N PRO A 103 -9.33 -10.32 7.28
CA PRO A 103 -9.34 -11.25 6.16
C PRO A 103 -8.43 -12.47 6.36
N LEU A 104 -7.34 -12.35 7.12
CA LEU A 104 -6.39 -13.43 7.36
C LEU A 104 -7.03 -14.61 8.08
N ALA A 105 -7.99 -14.36 8.97
CA ALA A 105 -8.74 -15.42 9.65
C ALA A 105 -9.52 -16.32 8.64
N ARG A 106 -9.92 -15.77 7.49
CA ARG A 106 -10.61 -16.52 6.42
C ARG A 106 -9.64 -17.12 5.40
N LEU A 107 -8.54 -16.43 5.11
CA LEU A 107 -7.57 -16.83 4.09
C LEU A 107 -6.47 -17.76 4.62
N GLY A 108 -6.31 -17.85 5.94
CA GLY A 108 -5.32 -18.67 6.62
C GLY A 108 -4.26 -17.83 7.34
N GLU A 109 -4.42 -17.65 8.65
CA GLU A 109 -3.54 -16.78 9.45
C GLU A 109 -2.06 -17.21 9.45
N GLN A 110 -1.81 -18.51 9.27
CA GLN A 110 -0.47 -19.10 9.19
C GLN A 110 -0.02 -19.37 7.75
N ALA A 111 -0.79 -18.95 6.75
CA ALA A 111 -0.38 -19.00 5.37
C ALA A 111 0.71 -17.96 5.08
N ALA A 112 1.52 -18.22 4.06
CA ALA A 112 2.48 -17.28 3.54
C ALA A 112 1.82 -16.29 2.57
N TYR A 113 2.02 -15.00 2.80
CA TYR A 113 1.48 -13.91 1.99
C TYR A 113 2.57 -13.18 1.22
N ALA A 114 2.17 -12.57 0.10
CA ALA A 114 2.96 -11.58 -0.62
C ALA A 114 2.38 -10.19 -0.33
N VAL A 115 3.15 -9.32 0.35
CA VAL A 115 2.80 -7.92 0.57
C VAL A 115 3.41 -7.10 -0.57
N ARG A 116 2.54 -6.53 -1.41
CA ARG A 116 2.92 -5.84 -2.64
C ARG A 116 2.30 -4.46 -2.65
N SER A 117 3.09 -3.46 -2.99
CA SER A 117 2.61 -2.11 -3.23
C SER A 117 1.86 -2.01 -4.56
N SER A 118 0.79 -1.22 -4.57
CA SER A 118 -0.03 -0.92 -5.73
C SER A 118 -0.33 0.57 -5.72
N ALA A 119 0.40 1.36 -6.51
CA ALA A 119 0.19 2.79 -6.54
C ALA A 119 -0.94 3.19 -7.50
N THR A 120 -1.58 4.33 -7.20
CA THR A 120 -2.68 4.88 -8.01
C THR A 120 -2.22 5.44 -9.35
N ALA A 121 -0.96 5.89 -9.43
CA ALA A 121 -0.37 6.44 -10.66
C ALA A 121 0.40 5.41 -11.49
N GLU A 122 0.46 4.14 -11.08
CA GLU A 122 1.29 3.10 -11.72
C GLU A 122 0.89 2.75 -13.15
N ASP A 123 -0.38 2.95 -13.49
CA ASP A 123 -0.98 2.59 -14.77
C ASP A 123 -1.43 3.83 -15.57
N LEU A 124 -0.84 5.02 -15.31
CA LEU A 124 -1.01 6.14 -16.22
C LEU A 124 -0.36 5.78 -17.57
N PRO A 125 -1.01 6.02 -18.73
CA PRO A 125 -0.53 5.56 -20.04
C PRO A 125 0.86 6.09 -20.43
N THR A 126 1.39 7.07 -19.71
CA THR A 126 2.71 7.69 -19.94
C THR A 126 3.74 7.43 -18.83
N VAL A 127 3.37 6.78 -17.71
CA VAL A 127 4.26 6.61 -16.55
C VAL A 127 4.14 5.20 -15.99
N SER A 128 5.25 4.44 -16.02
CA SER A 128 5.35 3.14 -15.35
C SER A 128 6.34 3.26 -14.19
N PHE A 129 5.92 2.82 -13.00
CA PHE A 129 6.77 2.77 -11.81
C PHE A 129 7.31 1.35 -11.57
N ALA A 130 7.43 0.54 -12.63
CA ALA A 130 7.91 -0.83 -12.54
C ALA A 130 9.29 -0.91 -11.85
N GLY A 131 9.36 -1.73 -10.79
CA GLY A 131 10.60 -1.96 -10.04
C GLY A 131 11.01 -0.86 -9.06
N GLN A 132 10.20 0.18 -8.87
CA GLN A 132 10.49 1.26 -7.91
C GLN A 132 9.93 1.03 -6.50
N GLN A 133 9.09 0.02 -6.33
CA GLN A 133 8.39 -0.22 -5.08
C GLN A 133 8.74 -1.58 -4.49
N ASP A 134 8.75 -1.64 -3.16
CA ASP A 134 9.11 -2.85 -2.44
C ASP A 134 8.02 -3.93 -2.55
N THR A 135 8.46 -5.19 -2.55
CA THR A 135 7.60 -6.36 -2.50
C THR A 135 8.21 -7.37 -1.54
N TYR A 136 7.40 -7.81 -0.58
CA TYR A 136 7.80 -8.74 0.44
C TYR A 136 7.08 -10.06 0.23
N LEU A 137 7.85 -11.14 0.05
CA LEU A 137 7.32 -12.49 -0.18
C LEU A 137 7.44 -13.32 1.09
N ASN A 138 6.61 -14.35 1.20
CA ASN A 138 6.64 -15.32 2.31
C ASN A 138 6.47 -14.68 3.70
N VAL A 139 5.62 -13.65 3.79
CA VAL A 139 5.29 -12.98 5.05
C VAL A 139 4.21 -13.80 5.77
N VAL A 140 4.48 -14.22 7.00
CA VAL A 140 3.59 -15.10 7.78
C VAL A 140 3.20 -14.40 9.08
N GLY A 141 1.89 -14.44 9.38
CA GLY A 141 1.34 -13.94 10.64
C GLY A 141 0.92 -12.46 10.60
N PRO A 142 -0.12 -12.09 11.38
CA PRO A 142 -0.68 -10.73 11.37
C PRO A 142 0.32 -9.63 11.68
N ALA A 143 1.19 -9.83 12.68
CA ALA A 143 2.18 -8.83 13.09
C ALA A 143 3.20 -8.55 11.99
N ALA A 144 3.69 -9.59 11.31
CA ALA A 144 4.63 -9.42 10.21
C ALA A 144 3.96 -8.73 9.02
N ILE A 145 2.69 -9.04 8.72
CA ILE A 145 1.94 -8.37 7.65
C ILE A 145 1.82 -6.88 7.93
N LEU A 146 1.42 -6.49 9.15
CA LEU A 146 1.30 -5.08 9.54
C LEU A 146 2.65 -4.36 9.46
N GLN A 147 3.75 -5.01 9.86
CA GLN A 147 5.09 -4.45 9.75
C GLN A 147 5.50 -4.17 8.30
N HIS A 148 5.16 -5.06 7.36
CA HIS A 148 5.50 -4.88 5.95
C HIS A 148 4.55 -3.91 5.23
N VAL A 149 3.35 -3.66 5.77
CA VAL A 149 2.44 -2.60 5.27
C VAL A 149 3.00 -1.20 5.58
N SER A 150 3.79 -1.05 6.65
CA SER A 150 4.36 0.25 7.05
C SER A 150 5.75 0.55 6.46
N ARG A 151 6.28 -0.30 5.56
CA ARG A 151 7.63 -0.16 4.96
C ARG A 151 7.62 0.38 3.53
#